data_AF-Q2B8M2-F1
#
_entry.id   AF-Q2B8M2-F1
#
_cell.length_a   1.000
_cell.length_b   1.000
_cell.length_c   1.000
_cell.angle_alpha   90.00
_cell.angle_beta   90.00
_cell.angle_gamma   90.00
#
_symmetry.space_group_name_H-M   'P 1'
#
loop_
_entity.id
_entity.type
_entity.pdbx_description
1 polymer ?
#
loop_
_entity_poly.entity_id
_entity_poly.type
_entity_poly.pdbx_seq_one_letter_code
_entity_poly.pdbx_strand_id
1 'polypeptide(L)'
;MEKKPNKVQEKYINISEISPQFLDAMKEITRAVTQVAEELSKAIAHINIREFELPKFNFPEIDYKKIRSIIEHNSRSGWTLSGEMGLGDYINEELLSLSQEEVDSYFLAYYKYKNEELKINNYDETKTVILESINSKWDDIIQSCFNCYEIGMYKMAIPNLLMIIEGEISEIADSGLVGGKLLTHWKKDIDTESDKFDAIGLFSVYVFLREVLFKTREFHKKRLKVINRNWVLHGRDDPIYWKEEDYFRLINTLSSMQFVKEIVRKQ
;
A
#
# COMPACT_ATOMS: atom_id res chain seq x y z
N MET A 1 20.99 -24.29 -39.39
CA MET A 1 20.92 -24.72 -37.97
C MET A 1 20.07 -23.71 -37.22
N GLU A 2 18.76 -23.93 -37.14
CA GLU A 2 17.85 -23.14 -36.31
C GLU A 2 17.96 -23.61 -34.85
N LYS A 3 18.29 -22.70 -33.94
CA LYS A 3 18.22 -22.95 -32.50
C LYS A 3 16.81 -22.61 -32.02
N LYS A 4 16.06 -23.61 -31.59
CA LYS A 4 14.79 -23.43 -30.84
C LYS A 4 15.07 -22.77 -29.49
N PRO A 5 14.21 -21.86 -29.00
CA PRO A 5 14.37 -21.29 -27.67
C PRO A 5 13.91 -22.30 -26.61
N ASN A 6 14.71 -22.42 -25.55
CA ASN A 6 14.41 -23.18 -24.35
C ASN A 6 13.19 -22.57 -23.64
N LYS A 7 12.15 -23.38 -23.40
CA LYS A 7 11.08 -23.06 -22.44
C LYS A 7 11.65 -23.15 -21.04
N VAL A 8 11.68 -22.02 -20.32
CA VAL A 8 11.92 -22.01 -18.87
C VAL A 8 10.61 -22.42 -18.20
N GLN A 9 10.63 -23.52 -17.46
CA GLN A 9 9.49 -23.94 -16.63
C GLN A 9 9.35 -22.99 -15.44
N GLU A 10 8.18 -22.35 -15.33
CA GLU A 10 7.76 -21.62 -14.14
C GLU A 10 7.60 -22.58 -12.96
N LYS A 11 8.27 -22.29 -11.84
CA LYS A 11 8.08 -22.99 -10.58
C LYS A 11 6.93 -22.29 -9.84
N TYR A 12 5.73 -22.85 -9.93
CA TYR A 12 4.58 -22.46 -9.11
C TYR A 12 4.82 -22.92 -7.66
N ILE A 13 4.65 -22.03 -6.70
CA ILE A 13 4.61 -22.39 -5.26
C ILE A 13 3.29 -23.11 -5.03
N ASN A 14 3.37 -24.34 -4.52
CA ASN A 14 2.23 -25.21 -4.30
C ASN A 14 1.51 -24.80 -3.00
N ILE A 15 0.21 -24.49 -3.09
CA ILE A 15 -0.65 -24.05 -1.97
C ILE A 15 -0.71 -25.11 -0.84
N SER A 16 -0.22 -26.32 -1.09
CA SER A 16 -0.04 -27.38 -0.10
C SER A 16 1.03 -27.10 0.99
N GLU A 17 1.80 -26.01 0.89
CA GLU A 17 2.84 -25.66 1.86
C GLU A 17 2.36 -24.75 3.01
N ILE A 18 1.10 -24.29 2.97
CA ILE A 18 0.48 -23.58 4.10
C ILE A 18 0.13 -24.59 5.17
N SER A 19 0.67 -24.40 6.38
CA SER A 19 0.40 -25.32 7.51
C SER A 19 -1.11 -25.49 7.73
N PRO A 20 -1.62 -26.72 7.80
CA PRO A 20 -3.03 -26.99 8.12
C PRO A 20 -3.49 -26.29 9.42
N GLN A 21 -2.56 -26.08 10.35
CA GLN A 21 -2.82 -25.39 11.62
C GLN A 21 -3.15 -23.90 11.43
N PHE A 22 -2.56 -23.25 10.42
CA PHE A 22 -2.85 -21.86 10.08
C PHE A 22 -4.24 -21.73 9.43
N LEU A 23 -4.58 -22.66 8.52
CA LEU A 23 -5.91 -22.69 7.89
C LEU A 23 -7.02 -23.02 8.89
N ASP A 24 -6.76 -23.89 9.85
CA ASP A 24 -7.71 -24.20 10.92
C ASP A 24 -7.88 -23.03 11.90
N ALA A 25 -6.80 -22.31 12.22
CA ALA A 25 -6.89 -21.08 13.02
C ALA A 25 -7.73 -20.00 12.32
N MET A 26 -7.57 -19.80 11.01
CA MET A 26 -8.37 -18.85 10.25
C MET A 26 -9.85 -19.25 10.17
N LYS A 27 -10.15 -20.56 10.08
CA LYS A 27 -11.54 -21.05 10.10
C LYS A 27 -12.20 -20.89 11.46
N GLU A 28 -11.49 -21.13 12.55
CA GLU A 28 -11.98 -20.93 13.91
C GLU A 28 -12.27 -19.44 14.19
N ILE A 29 -11.38 -18.55 13.76
CA ILE A 29 -11.56 -17.08 13.86
C ILE A 29 -12.80 -16.65 13.06
N THR A 30 -12.93 -17.11 11.82
CA THR A 30 -14.08 -16.77 10.97
C THR A 30 -15.39 -17.28 11.57
N ARG A 31 -15.41 -18.49 12.13
CA ARG A 31 -16.60 -19.06 12.78
C ARG A 31 -17.00 -18.28 14.04
N ALA A 32 -16.03 -17.88 14.85
CA ALA A 32 -16.27 -17.10 16.06
C ALA A 32 -16.86 -15.71 15.74
N VAL A 33 -16.35 -15.06 14.69
CA VAL A 33 -16.87 -13.75 14.25
C VAL A 33 -18.30 -13.86 13.73
N THR A 34 -18.62 -14.91 12.95
CA THR A 34 -19.98 -15.12 12.42
C THR A 34 -20.99 -15.44 13.52
N GLN A 35 -20.61 -16.24 14.53
CA GLN A 35 -21.50 -16.53 15.67
C GLN A 35 -21.80 -15.29 16.51
N VAL A 36 -20.79 -14.45 16.77
CA VAL A 36 -20.96 -13.19 17.50
C VAL A 36 -21.89 -12.23 16.74
N ALA A 37 -21.77 -12.16 15.42
CA ALA A 37 -22.64 -11.33 14.58
C ALA A 37 -24.11 -11.80 14.58
N GLU A 38 -24.35 -13.12 14.52
CA GLU A 38 -25.71 -13.68 14.58
C GLU A 38 -26.35 -13.51 15.96
N GLU A 39 -25.59 -13.63 17.05
CA GLU A 39 -26.07 -13.43 18.42
C GLU A 39 -26.41 -11.96 18.69
N LEU A 40 -25.58 -11.02 18.22
CA LEU A 40 -25.86 -9.58 18.28
C LEU A 40 -27.11 -9.22 17.48
N SER A 41 -27.27 -9.77 16.28
CA SER A 41 -28.42 -9.52 15.41
C SER A 41 -29.74 -10.01 16.04
N LYS A 42 -29.73 -11.17 16.71
CA LYS A 42 -30.90 -11.71 17.44
C LYS A 42 -31.20 -10.92 18.72
N ALA A 43 -30.20 -10.40 19.42
CA ALA A 43 -30.36 -9.64 20.65
C ALA A 43 -30.96 -8.23 20.42
N ILE A 44 -30.67 -7.60 19.28
CA ILE A 44 -31.12 -6.23 18.98
C ILE A 44 -32.63 -6.15 18.68
N ALA A 45 -33.26 -7.26 18.26
CA ALA A 45 -34.66 -7.25 17.84
C ALA A 45 -35.70 -7.11 18.99
N HIS A 46 -35.31 -7.26 20.27
CA HIS A 46 -36.27 -7.35 21.39
C HIS A 46 -35.94 -6.52 22.64
N ILE A 47 -34.98 -5.59 22.61
CA ILE A 47 -34.57 -4.88 23.83
C ILE A 47 -35.14 -3.46 23.87
N ASN A 48 -36.10 -3.27 24.77
CA ASN A 48 -36.52 -1.98 25.30
C ASN A 48 -35.39 -1.50 26.23
N ILE A 49 -34.64 -0.48 25.82
CA ILE A 49 -33.34 -0.13 26.43
C ILE A 49 -33.56 0.53 27.80
N ARG A 50 -33.47 -0.26 28.87
CA ARG A 50 -33.06 0.25 30.19
C ARG A 50 -31.55 0.51 30.14
N GLU A 51 -31.13 1.65 30.68
CA GLU A 51 -29.73 2.11 30.75
C GLU A 51 -28.78 0.96 31.11
N PHE A 52 -28.03 0.51 30.12
CA PHE A 52 -26.99 -0.50 30.27
C PHE A 52 -25.69 0.25 30.54
N GLU A 53 -25.13 0.13 31.74
CA GLU A 53 -23.77 0.64 32.00
C GLU A 53 -22.78 -0.21 31.20
N LEU A 54 -22.16 0.40 30.20
CA LEU A 54 -21.15 -0.26 29.38
C LEU A 54 -19.97 -0.72 30.26
N PRO A 55 -19.48 -1.96 30.09
CA PRO A 55 -18.29 -2.41 30.79
C PRO A 55 -17.12 -1.47 30.46
N LYS A 56 -16.39 -1.04 31.50
CA LYS A 56 -15.20 -0.21 31.35
C LYS A 56 -14.11 -1.02 30.62
N PHE A 57 -14.03 -0.86 29.31
CA PHE A 57 -12.90 -1.37 28.52
C PHE A 57 -11.63 -0.61 28.90
N ASN A 58 -10.66 -1.31 29.49
CA ASN A 58 -9.29 -0.82 29.53
C ASN A 58 -8.71 -0.99 28.12
N PHE A 59 -8.77 0.08 27.33
CA PHE A 59 -8.02 0.12 26.08
C PHE A 59 -6.53 0.02 26.41
N PRO A 60 -5.77 -0.88 25.78
CA PRO A 60 -4.33 -0.92 25.96
C PRO A 60 -3.75 0.45 25.61
N GLU A 61 -2.77 0.90 26.39
CA GLU A 61 -2.08 2.15 26.14
C GLU A 61 -1.42 2.09 24.75
N ILE A 62 -1.79 3.03 23.87
CA ILE A 62 -1.31 3.05 22.50
C ILE A 62 0.18 3.43 22.51
N ASP A 63 1.06 2.49 22.17
CA ASP A 63 2.49 2.77 22.01
C ASP A 63 2.76 3.48 20.67
N TYR A 64 2.65 4.81 20.72
CA TYR A 64 2.93 5.68 19.57
C TYR A 64 4.36 5.56 19.04
N LYS A 65 5.34 5.21 19.87
CA LYS A 65 6.73 5.03 19.41
C LYS A 65 6.83 3.79 18.54
N LYS A 66 6.21 2.70 18.99
CA LYS A 66 6.17 1.44 18.25
C LYS A 66 5.40 1.55 16.95
N ILE A 67 4.19 2.15 16.96
CA ILE A 67 3.43 2.41 15.73
C ILE A 67 4.27 3.22 14.74
N ARG A 68 4.95 4.26 15.21
CA ARG A 68 5.85 5.06 14.37
C ARG A 68 6.99 4.23 13.78
N SER A 69 7.61 3.35 14.56
CA SER A 69 8.66 2.44 14.07
C SER A 69 8.15 1.50 12.97
N ILE A 70 6.92 0.98 13.09
CA ILE A 70 6.31 0.11 12.08
C ILE A 70 6.06 0.89 10.79
N ILE A 71 5.46 2.09 10.90
CA ILE A 71 5.22 2.96 9.74
C ILE A 71 6.54 3.30 9.03
N GLU A 72 7.56 3.69 9.79
CA GLU A 72 8.88 3.99 9.22
C GLU A 72 9.52 2.76 8.54
N HIS A 73 9.40 1.58 9.14
CA HIS A 73 9.92 0.34 8.56
C HIS A 73 9.24 0.04 7.22
N ASN A 74 7.91 -0.01 7.20
CA ASN A 74 7.13 -0.32 5.99
C ASN A 74 7.34 0.72 4.89
N SER A 75 7.31 2.00 5.26
CA SER A 75 7.53 3.10 4.33
C SER A 75 8.94 3.08 3.74
N ARG A 76 9.97 2.73 4.53
CA ARG A 76 11.34 2.57 4.01
C ARG A 76 11.50 1.35 3.09
N SER A 77 10.66 0.33 3.28
CA SER A 77 10.55 -0.85 2.41
C SER A 77 9.72 -0.59 1.15
N GLY A 78 9.08 0.57 1.03
CA GLY A 78 8.36 1.00 -0.16
C GLY A 78 6.84 0.90 -0.08
N TRP A 79 6.28 0.60 1.09
CA TRP A 79 4.86 0.37 1.29
C TRP A 79 4.24 1.41 2.23
N THR A 80 3.17 2.03 1.77
CA THR A 80 2.45 3.11 2.44
C THR A 80 1.03 2.68 2.79
N LEU A 81 0.39 3.37 3.74
CA LEU A 81 -0.99 3.07 4.11
C LEU A 81 -1.95 3.73 3.12
N SER A 82 -2.68 2.92 2.36
CA SER A 82 -3.78 3.34 1.49
C SER A 82 -5.13 3.22 2.20
N GLY A 83 -6.15 3.93 1.72
CA GLY A 83 -7.44 4.05 2.42
C GLY A 83 -8.25 2.75 2.47
N GLU A 84 -8.08 1.89 1.46
CA GLU A 84 -8.68 0.56 1.35
C GLU A 84 -7.94 -0.52 2.15
N MET A 85 -6.73 -0.22 2.63
CA MET A 85 -5.94 -1.18 3.41
C MET A 85 -6.39 -1.20 4.87
N GLY A 86 -6.56 -2.40 5.41
CA GLY A 86 -6.83 -2.58 6.84
C GLY A 86 -5.68 -2.01 7.67
N LEU A 87 -5.99 -1.11 8.62
CA LEU A 87 -4.97 -0.52 9.49
C LEU A 87 -4.11 -1.59 10.17
N GLY A 88 -4.75 -2.67 10.66
CA GLY A 88 -4.09 -3.78 11.33
C GLY A 88 -3.07 -4.52 10.46
N ASP A 89 -3.32 -4.63 9.16
CA ASP A 89 -2.37 -5.23 8.21
C ASP A 89 -1.14 -4.34 8.04
N TYR A 90 -1.33 -3.02 7.98
CA TYR A 90 -0.24 -2.08 7.85
C TYR A 90 0.57 -1.89 9.14
N ILE A 91 -0.08 -1.89 10.32
CA ILE A 91 0.60 -1.71 11.61
C ILE A 91 0.92 -3.03 12.32
N ASN A 92 1.02 -4.13 11.57
CA ASN A 92 1.42 -5.42 12.12
C ASN A 92 2.87 -5.38 12.64
N GLU A 93 3.05 -5.63 13.94
CA GLU A 93 4.37 -5.63 14.59
C GLU A 93 5.33 -6.66 14.01
N GLU A 94 4.83 -7.81 13.54
CA GLU A 94 5.66 -8.88 12.99
C GLU A 94 6.53 -8.38 11.82
N LEU A 95 6.04 -7.39 11.07
CA LEU A 95 6.75 -6.76 9.95
C LEU A 95 8.11 -6.17 10.37
N LEU A 96 8.26 -5.69 11.60
CA LEU A 96 9.53 -5.11 12.08
C LEU A 96 10.70 -6.12 12.06
N SER A 97 10.39 -7.41 12.15
CA SER A 97 11.38 -8.49 12.18
C SER A 97 11.74 -9.04 10.79
N LEU A 98 10.98 -8.65 9.77
CA LEU A 98 11.10 -9.18 8.42
C LEU A 98 12.20 -8.49 7.61
N SER A 99 12.79 -9.23 6.68
CA SER A 99 13.65 -8.69 5.64
C SER A 99 12.82 -7.94 4.58
N GLN A 100 13.49 -7.11 3.78
CA GLN A 100 12.86 -6.40 2.66
C GLN A 100 12.06 -7.35 1.76
N GLU A 101 12.64 -8.50 1.40
CA GLU A 101 12.03 -9.48 0.51
C GLU A 101 10.78 -10.14 1.12
N GLU A 102 10.76 -10.33 2.44
CA GLU A 102 9.60 -10.86 3.18
C GLU A 102 8.49 -9.81 3.30
N VAL A 103 8.84 -8.55 3.58
CA VAL A 103 7.88 -7.43 3.57
C VAL A 103 7.25 -7.26 2.19
N ASP A 104 8.06 -7.36 1.12
CA ASP A 104 7.56 -7.29 -0.25
C ASP A 104 6.60 -8.43 -0.56
N SER A 105 6.92 -9.63 -0.10
CA SER A 105 6.06 -10.80 -0.27
C SER A 105 4.74 -10.64 0.48
N TYR A 106 4.77 -10.07 1.69
CA TYR A 106 3.58 -9.79 2.49
C TYR A 106 2.60 -8.84 1.76
N PHE A 107 3.07 -7.67 1.33
CA PHE A 107 2.21 -6.70 0.65
C PHE A 107 1.84 -7.12 -0.78
N LEU A 108 2.71 -7.82 -1.49
CA LEU A 108 2.36 -8.38 -2.80
C LEU A 108 1.25 -9.44 -2.66
N ALA A 109 1.29 -10.27 -1.62
CA ALA A 109 0.23 -11.22 -1.33
C ALA A 109 -1.09 -10.52 -1.01
N TYR A 110 -1.06 -9.40 -0.27
CA TYR A 110 -2.24 -8.56 -0.06
C TYR A 110 -2.86 -8.12 -1.40
N TYR A 111 -2.08 -7.55 -2.31
CA TYR A 111 -2.62 -7.08 -3.60
C TYR A 111 -3.08 -8.20 -4.53
N LYS A 112 -2.42 -9.36 -4.48
CA LYS A 112 -2.80 -10.53 -5.28
C LYS A 112 -3.94 -11.34 -4.67
N TYR A 113 -4.37 -11.01 -3.45
CA TYR A 113 -5.45 -11.72 -2.79
C TYR A 113 -6.77 -11.53 -3.55
N LYS A 114 -7.41 -12.65 -3.88
CA LYS A 114 -8.72 -12.69 -4.52
C LYS A 114 -9.59 -13.75 -3.83
N ASN A 115 -10.81 -13.38 -3.49
CA ASN A 115 -11.84 -14.27 -2.98
C ASN A 115 -13.14 -14.03 -3.75
N GLU A 116 -13.52 -14.99 -4.60
CA GLU A 116 -14.70 -14.86 -5.47
C GLU A 116 -16.02 -14.94 -4.70
N GLU A 117 -16.07 -15.74 -3.62
CA GLU A 117 -17.26 -15.90 -2.78
C GLU A 117 -17.57 -14.61 -2.02
N LEU A 118 -16.54 -14.00 -1.43
CA LEU A 118 -16.64 -12.73 -0.70
C LEU A 118 -16.56 -11.50 -1.61
N LYS A 119 -16.34 -11.70 -2.92
CA LYS A 119 -16.11 -10.63 -3.92
C LYS A 119 -14.98 -9.67 -3.53
N ILE A 120 -13.92 -10.19 -2.91
CA ILE A 120 -12.74 -9.43 -2.52
C ILE A 120 -11.71 -9.55 -3.65
N ASN A 121 -11.26 -8.42 -4.16
CA ASN A 121 -10.08 -8.31 -5.00
C ASN A 121 -9.39 -6.98 -4.69
N ASN A 122 -8.35 -7.04 -3.85
CA ASN A 122 -7.71 -5.83 -3.33
C ASN A 122 -7.11 -4.98 -4.45
N TYR A 123 -6.58 -5.60 -5.51
CA TYR A 123 -6.05 -4.85 -6.65
C TYR A 123 -7.14 -4.18 -7.48
N ASP A 124 -8.29 -4.83 -7.72
CA ASP A 124 -9.41 -4.19 -8.43
C ASP A 124 -10.04 -3.04 -7.62
N GLU A 125 -10.13 -3.20 -6.30
CA GLU A 125 -10.55 -2.13 -5.39
C GLU A 125 -9.58 -0.95 -5.44
N THR A 126 -8.28 -1.21 -5.37
CA THR A 126 -7.23 -0.18 -5.50
C THR A 126 -7.31 0.55 -6.85
N LYS A 127 -7.53 -0.17 -7.96
CA LYS A 127 -7.72 0.44 -9.29
C LYS A 127 -8.94 1.36 -9.29
N THR A 128 -10.03 0.95 -8.66
CA THR A 128 -11.28 1.73 -8.56
C THR A 128 -11.03 3.02 -7.79
N VAL A 129 -10.43 2.95 -6.60
CA VAL A 129 -10.08 4.12 -5.77
C VAL A 129 -9.23 5.10 -6.58
N ILE A 130 -8.18 4.62 -7.26
CA ILE A 130 -7.32 5.48 -8.07
C ILE A 130 -8.12 6.16 -9.21
N LEU A 131 -8.93 5.42 -9.95
CA LEU A 131 -9.68 5.97 -11.09
C LEU A 131 -10.76 6.99 -10.68
N GLU A 132 -11.32 6.85 -9.47
CA GLU A 132 -12.37 7.75 -8.98
C GLU A 132 -11.84 9.12 -8.52
N SER A 133 -10.58 9.20 -8.12
CA SER A 133 -10.04 10.40 -7.44
C SER A 133 -8.85 11.06 -8.12
N ILE A 134 -8.15 10.34 -9.01
CA ILE A 134 -6.97 10.85 -9.72
C ILE A 134 -7.34 12.06 -10.59
N ASN A 135 -6.37 12.93 -10.87
CA ASN A 135 -6.59 13.98 -11.84
C ASN A 135 -6.89 13.39 -13.22
N SER A 136 -8.01 13.82 -13.83
CA SER A 136 -8.51 13.28 -15.11
C SER A 136 -7.52 13.39 -16.27
N LYS A 137 -6.53 14.29 -16.19
CA LYS A 137 -5.43 14.34 -17.18
C LYS A 137 -4.60 13.05 -17.24
N TRP A 138 -4.68 12.20 -16.21
CA TRP A 138 -3.96 10.94 -16.11
C TRP A 138 -4.79 9.71 -16.50
N ASP A 139 -6.10 9.83 -16.72
CA ASP A 139 -7.03 8.71 -16.89
C ASP A 139 -6.57 7.69 -17.95
N ASP A 140 -6.15 8.17 -19.12
CA ASP A 140 -5.71 7.31 -20.22
C ASP A 140 -4.37 6.61 -19.88
N ILE A 141 -3.47 7.33 -19.22
CA ILE A 141 -2.12 6.83 -18.89
C ILE A 141 -2.21 5.81 -17.76
N ILE A 142 -3.01 6.06 -16.73
CA ILE A 142 -3.16 5.12 -15.61
C ILE A 142 -3.86 3.84 -16.03
N GLN A 143 -4.91 3.92 -16.86
CA GLN A 143 -5.53 2.73 -17.46
C GLN A 143 -4.53 1.94 -18.32
N SER A 144 -3.69 2.63 -19.10
CA SER A 144 -2.61 1.98 -19.86
C SER A 144 -1.60 1.29 -18.94
N CYS A 145 -1.29 1.86 -17.77
CA CYS A 145 -0.43 1.24 -16.76
C CYS A 145 -1.06 -0.04 -16.17
N PHE A 146 -2.36 -0.04 -15.90
CA PHE A 146 -3.09 -1.24 -15.49
C PHE A 146 -3.04 -2.32 -16.57
N ASN A 147 -3.37 -1.98 -17.82
CA ASN A 147 -3.31 -2.91 -18.95
C ASN A 147 -1.90 -3.49 -19.16
N CYS A 148 -0.86 -2.67 -19.01
CA CYS A 148 0.53 -3.15 -19.08
C CYS A 148 0.80 -4.23 -18.04
N TYR A 149 0.28 -4.12 -16.82
CA TYR A 149 0.43 -5.17 -15.82
C TYR A 149 -0.33 -6.45 -16.20
N GLU A 150 -1.59 -6.32 -16.62
CA GLU A 150 -2.45 -7.47 -16.99
C GLU A 150 -1.82 -8.34 -18.12
N ILE A 151 -1.06 -7.73 -19.02
CA ILE A 151 -0.35 -8.44 -20.11
C ILE A 151 1.11 -8.80 -19.79
N GLY A 152 1.55 -8.64 -18.55
CA GLY A 152 2.92 -8.97 -18.10
C GLY A 152 4.00 -7.95 -18.49
N MET A 153 3.61 -6.78 -18.98
CA MET A 153 4.48 -5.66 -19.37
C MET A 153 4.60 -4.58 -18.28
N TYR A 154 4.49 -4.94 -16.99
CA TYR A 154 4.50 -4.01 -15.86
C TYR A 154 5.72 -3.07 -15.81
N LYS A 155 6.87 -3.50 -16.36
CA LYS A 155 8.08 -2.65 -16.47
C LYS A 155 7.85 -1.39 -17.29
N MET A 156 6.95 -1.44 -18.29
CA MET A 156 6.59 -0.28 -19.11
C MET A 156 5.69 0.71 -18.37
N ALA A 157 4.96 0.25 -17.36
CA ALA A 157 4.15 1.11 -16.51
C ALA A 157 5.00 1.91 -15.51
N ILE A 158 6.11 1.35 -15.03
CA ILE A 158 6.94 1.96 -13.97
C ILE A 158 7.31 3.44 -14.24
N PRO A 159 7.91 3.82 -15.39
CA PRO A 159 8.25 5.22 -15.65
C PRO A 159 7.01 6.13 -15.70
N ASN A 160 5.90 5.63 -16.25
CA ASN A 160 4.64 6.38 -16.35
C ASN A 160 4.00 6.57 -14.97
N LEU A 161 4.01 5.54 -14.12
CA LEU A 161 3.54 5.64 -12.73
C LEU A 161 4.35 6.66 -11.92
N LEU A 162 5.68 6.68 -12.09
CA LEU A 162 6.53 7.69 -11.44
C LEU A 162 6.18 9.12 -11.89
N MET A 163 5.92 9.32 -13.19
CA MET A 163 5.49 10.61 -13.74
C MET A 163 4.13 11.04 -13.19
N ILE A 164 3.16 10.12 -13.12
CA ILE A 164 1.83 10.37 -12.54
C ILE A 164 1.97 10.78 -11.07
N ILE A 165 2.73 10.02 -10.28
CA ILE A 165 3.00 10.32 -8.86
C ILE A 165 3.56 11.74 -8.73
N GLU A 166 4.56 12.14 -9.51
CA GLU A 166 5.05 13.53 -9.47
C GLU A 166 3.99 14.58 -9.76
N GLY A 167 3.12 14.30 -10.73
CA GLY A 167 2.00 15.15 -11.08
C GLY A 167 1.01 15.33 -9.93
N GLU A 168 0.65 14.23 -9.27
CA GLU A 168 -0.27 14.24 -8.13
C GLU A 168 0.35 14.93 -6.90
N ILE A 169 1.65 14.74 -6.62
CA ILE A 169 2.29 15.46 -5.50
C ILE A 169 2.27 16.97 -5.78
N SER A 170 2.53 17.38 -7.03
CA SER A 170 2.54 18.80 -7.43
C SER A 170 1.17 19.45 -7.24
N GLU A 171 0.10 18.71 -7.55
CA GLU A 171 -1.28 19.15 -7.33
C GLU A 171 -1.63 19.28 -5.84
N ILE A 172 -1.34 18.26 -5.03
CA ILE A 172 -1.63 18.29 -3.59
C ILE A 172 -0.88 19.44 -2.90
N ALA A 173 0.34 19.74 -3.34
CA ALA A 173 1.12 20.86 -2.80
C ALA A 173 0.68 22.24 -3.32
N ASP A 174 -0.27 22.30 -4.25
CA ASP A 174 -0.55 23.50 -5.09
C ASP A 174 0.74 24.21 -5.55
N SER A 175 1.68 23.40 -6.03
CA SER A 175 3.05 23.84 -6.25
C SER A 175 3.58 23.36 -7.58
N GLY A 176 4.22 24.26 -8.33
CA GLY A 176 5.04 23.90 -9.50
C GLY A 176 6.38 23.26 -9.14
N LEU A 177 6.63 22.95 -7.86
CA LEU A 177 7.87 22.34 -7.39
C LEU A 177 7.90 20.83 -7.70
N VAL A 178 9.09 20.29 -7.98
CA VAL A 178 9.31 18.85 -8.21
C VAL A 178 10.36 18.29 -7.25
N GLY A 179 10.28 17.00 -6.96
CA GLY A 179 11.27 16.28 -6.16
C GLY A 179 11.36 16.72 -4.69
N GLY A 180 12.57 16.81 -4.13
CA GLY A 180 12.77 17.07 -2.69
C GLY A 180 12.27 18.43 -2.18
N LYS A 181 12.11 19.43 -3.07
CA LYS A 181 11.56 20.75 -2.73
C LYS A 181 10.07 20.69 -2.39
N LEU A 182 9.34 19.83 -3.11
CA LEU A 182 7.91 19.59 -2.96
C LEU A 182 7.57 18.98 -1.59
N LEU A 183 8.36 17.99 -1.17
CA LEU A 183 8.21 17.32 0.14
C LEU A 183 8.57 18.20 1.33
N THR A 184 9.37 19.25 1.11
CA THR A 184 9.70 20.24 2.14
C THR A 184 8.53 21.20 2.38
N HIS A 185 7.70 21.42 1.35
CA HIS A 185 6.48 22.20 1.45
C HIS A 185 5.42 21.44 2.26
N TRP A 186 5.13 20.18 1.89
CA TRP A 186 4.17 19.31 2.58
C TRP A 186 4.37 19.25 4.10
N LYS A 187 5.61 19.25 4.60
CA LYS A 187 5.90 19.20 6.06
C LYS A 187 5.28 20.36 6.85
N LYS A 188 5.08 21.53 6.24
CA LYS A 188 4.57 22.72 6.93
C LYS A 188 3.05 22.68 7.13
N ASP A 189 2.35 21.92 6.29
CA ASP A 189 0.89 21.89 6.22
C ASP A 189 0.31 20.60 6.86
N ILE A 190 1.16 19.73 7.40
CA ILE A 190 0.73 18.60 8.22
C ILE A 190 0.30 19.16 9.59
N ASP A 191 -0.95 19.61 9.68
CA ASP A 191 -1.56 19.91 10.96
C ASP A 191 -1.86 18.60 11.70
N THR A 192 -1.23 18.43 12.86
CA THR A 192 -1.25 17.17 13.64
C THR A 192 -2.49 17.01 14.51
N GLU A 193 -3.46 17.92 14.41
CA GLU A 193 -4.74 17.85 15.14
C GLU A 193 -5.82 17.00 14.45
N SER A 194 -5.58 16.49 13.22
CA SER A 194 -6.52 15.60 12.53
C SER A 194 -6.54 14.17 13.11
N ASP A 195 -7.58 13.40 12.77
CA ASP A 195 -7.79 12.03 13.24
C ASP A 195 -6.51 11.18 13.13
N LYS A 196 -6.22 10.39 14.17
CA LYS A 196 -4.96 9.64 14.32
C LYS A 196 -4.64 8.73 13.12
N PHE A 197 -5.67 8.31 12.37
CA PHE A 197 -5.53 7.50 11.16
C PHE A 197 -5.00 8.31 9.97
N ASP A 198 -5.52 9.51 9.76
CA ASP A 198 -5.09 10.43 8.69
C ASP A 198 -3.61 10.79 8.86
N ALA A 199 -3.19 11.02 10.11
CA ALA A 199 -1.80 11.29 10.45
C ALA A 199 -0.87 10.11 10.11
N ILE A 200 -1.33 8.86 10.26
CA ILE A 200 -0.57 7.66 9.90
C ILE A 200 -0.41 7.56 8.39
N GLY A 201 -1.50 7.72 7.64
CA GLY A 201 -1.49 7.69 6.16
C GLY A 201 -0.53 8.73 5.60
N LEU A 202 -0.69 9.98 6.01
CA LEU A 202 0.15 11.09 5.60
C LEU A 202 1.62 10.90 5.99
N PHE A 203 1.90 10.44 7.21
CA PHE A 203 3.27 10.17 7.65
C PHE A 203 3.93 9.04 6.84
N SER A 204 3.18 7.98 6.51
CA SER A 204 3.71 6.87 5.71
C SER A 204 4.14 7.30 4.30
N VAL A 205 3.26 8.04 3.61
CA VAL A 205 3.54 8.60 2.28
C VAL A 205 4.74 9.54 2.36
N TYR A 206 4.77 10.44 3.34
CA TYR A 206 5.88 11.36 3.53
C TYR A 206 7.24 10.65 3.69
N VAL A 207 7.31 9.63 4.55
CA VAL A 207 8.55 8.87 4.78
C VAL A 207 9.00 8.18 3.50
N PHE A 208 8.10 7.47 2.81
CA PHE A 208 8.47 6.77 1.58
C PHE A 208 8.95 7.73 0.49
N LEU A 209 8.19 8.79 0.21
CA LEU A 209 8.53 9.75 -0.83
C LEU A 209 9.88 10.41 -0.54
N ARG A 210 10.10 10.88 0.71
CA ARG A 210 11.29 11.65 1.08
C ARG A 210 12.53 10.79 1.23
N GLU A 211 12.41 9.64 1.89
CA GLU A 211 13.58 8.85 2.31
C GLU A 211 13.96 7.78 1.29
N VAL A 212 13.07 7.43 0.36
CA VAL A 212 13.28 6.33 -0.58
C VAL A 212 13.07 6.79 -2.02
N LEU A 213 11.82 7.12 -2.40
CA LEU A 213 11.44 7.28 -3.80
C LEU A 213 12.17 8.47 -4.46
N PHE A 214 12.18 9.63 -3.80
CA PHE A 214 12.79 10.87 -4.32
C PHE A 214 14.19 11.16 -3.77
N LYS A 215 14.74 10.29 -2.92
CA LYS A 215 16.05 10.51 -2.30
C LYS A 215 17.14 10.67 -3.37
N THR A 216 17.88 11.78 -3.29
CA THR A 216 19.02 12.02 -4.17
C THR A 216 20.14 11.01 -3.88
N ARG A 217 20.74 10.46 -4.94
CA ARG A 217 21.86 9.52 -4.84
C ARG A 217 22.88 9.75 -5.96
N GLU A 218 24.14 9.52 -5.63
CA GLU A 218 25.27 9.63 -6.56
C GLU A 218 25.32 8.46 -7.55
N PHE A 219 25.85 8.72 -8.75
CA PHE A 219 25.88 7.78 -9.88
C PHE A 219 26.67 6.48 -9.63
N HIS A 220 27.74 6.56 -8.83
CA HIS A 220 28.68 5.44 -8.65
C HIS A 220 28.33 4.58 -7.43
N LYS A 221 27.23 4.86 -6.74
CA LYS A 221 26.77 4.03 -5.60
C LYS A 221 26.09 2.76 -6.12
N LYS A 222 25.94 1.77 -5.25
CA LYS A 222 25.13 0.58 -5.57
C LYS A 222 23.64 0.96 -5.67
N ARG A 223 22.92 0.27 -6.57
CA ARG A 223 21.45 0.31 -6.66
C ARG A 223 20.84 -0.05 -5.30
N LEU A 224 19.73 0.61 -4.95
CA LEU A 224 18.92 0.23 -3.80
C LEU A 224 18.10 -1.02 -4.09
N LYS A 225 17.59 -1.65 -3.02
CA LYS A 225 16.61 -2.72 -3.12
C LYS A 225 15.29 -2.18 -3.69
N VAL A 226 14.80 -1.09 -3.10
CA VAL A 226 13.58 -0.38 -3.53
C VAL A 226 13.89 0.57 -4.69
N ILE A 227 12.96 0.68 -5.62
CA ILE A 227 13.04 1.58 -6.78
C ILE A 227 13.20 3.05 -6.37
N ASN A 228 13.96 3.81 -7.16
CA ASN A 228 14.21 5.24 -6.94
C ASN A 228 13.86 6.04 -8.19
N ARG A 229 12.98 7.04 -8.03
CA ARG A 229 12.48 7.90 -9.10
C ARG A 229 13.60 8.55 -9.89
N ASN A 230 14.60 9.13 -9.21
CA ASN A 230 15.67 9.88 -9.88
C ASN A 230 16.51 8.97 -10.75
N TRP A 231 16.75 7.74 -10.31
CA TRP A 231 17.52 6.79 -11.10
C TRP A 231 16.73 6.29 -12.31
N VAL A 232 15.45 5.95 -12.15
CA VAL A 232 14.60 5.50 -13.25
C VAL A 232 14.43 6.59 -14.32
N LEU A 233 13.93 7.77 -13.92
CA LEU A 233 13.58 8.83 -14.87
C LEU A 233 14.80 9.55 -15.48
N HIS A 234 16.00 9.35 -14.95
CA HIS A 234 17.24 9.80 -15.58
C HIS A 234 18.01 8.70 -16.31
N GLY A 235 17.40 7.51 -16.52
CA GLY A 235 18.00 6.39 -17.25
C GLY A 235 19.22 5.79 -16.57
N ARG A 236 19.34 5.92 -15.24
CA ARG A 236 20.46 5.42 -14.43
C ARG A 236 20.17 4.07 -13.80
N ASP A 237 18.90 3.72 -13.61
CA ASP A 237 18.52 2.39 -13.15
C ASP A 237 18.48 1.40 -14.32
N ASP A 238 18.84 0.15 -14.06
CA ASP A 238 18.80 -0.91 -15.07
C ASP A 238 17.45 -1.67 -14.98
N PRO A 239 16.61 -1.64 -16.04
CA PRO A 239 15.31 -2.27 -16.05
C PRO A 239 15.32 -3.79 -15.82
N ILE A 240 16.46 -4.47 -15.94
CA ILE A 240 16.55 -5.90 -15.60
C ILE A 240 16.21 -6.15 -14.13
N TYR A 241 16.50 -5.20 -13.25
CA TYR A 241 16.23 -5.28 -11.81
C TYR A 241 14.87 -4.75 -11.39
N TRP A 242 14.06 -4.26 -12.34
CA TRP A 242 12.68 -3.87 -12.03
C TRP A 242 11.82 -5.11 -11.87
N LYS A 243 11.10 -5.16 -10.76
CA LYS A 243 10.29 -6.32 -10.41
C LYS A 243 8.83 -5.96 -10.26
N GLU A 244 8.01 -6.98 -10.12
CA GLU A 244 6.56 -6.81 -9.98
C GLU A 244 6.21 -6.06 -8.68
N GLU A 245 6.95 -6.28 -7.59
CA GLU A 245 6.75 -5.50 -6.37
C GLU A 245 7.01 -4.00 -6.58
N ASP A 246 7.90 -3.61 -7.50
CA ASP A 246 8.11 -2.18 -7.83
C ASP A 246 6.87 -1.57 -8.47
N TYR A 247 6.15 -2.34 -9.30
CA TYR A 247 4.87 -1.90 -9.86
C TYR A 247 3.84 -1.69 -8.76
N PHE A 248 3.64 -2.69 -7.89
CA PHE A 248 2.65 -2.61 -6.82
C PHE A 248 2.96 -1.56 -5.77
N ARG A 249 4.24 -1.31 -5.45
CA ARG A 249 4.62 -0.18 -4.57
C ARG A 249 4.17 1.16 -5.15
N LEU A 250 4.31 1.36 -6.47
CA LEU A 250 3.90 2.60 -7.12
C LEU A 250 2.37 2.71 -7.20
N ILE A 251 1.65 1.60 -7.44
CA ILE A 251 0.18 1.56 -7.35
C ILE A 251 -0.29 1.88 -5.93
N ASN A 252 0.27 1.22 -4.91
CA ASN A 252 0.01 1.49 -3.50
C ASN A 252 0.25 2.96 -3.17
N THR A 253 1.41 3.51 -3.56
CA THR A 253 1.75 4.91 -3.31
C THR A 253 0.74 5.86 -3.95
N LEU A 254 0.32 5.57 -5.18
CA LEU A 254 -0.67 6.39 -5.86
C LEU A 254 -2.01 6.35 -5.14
N SER A 255 -2.49 5.16 -4.72
CA SER A 255 -3.71 5.01 -3.90
C SER A 255 -3.60 5.78 -2.56
N SER A 256 -2.50 5.61 -1.84
CA SER A 256 -2.25 6.32 -0.57
C SER A 256 -2.22 7.85 -0.75
N MET A 257 -1.70 8.33 -1.88
CA MET A 257 -1.76 9.76 -2.20
C MET A 257 -3.19 10.25 -2.46
N GLN A 258 -4.03 9.43 -3.10
CA GLN A 258 -5.44 9.75 -3.27
C GLN A 258 -6.16 9.86 -1.92
N PHE A 259 -5.89 8.91 -1.01
CA PHE A 259 -6.37 8.99 0.37
C PHE A 259 -5.93 10.28 1.08
N VAL A 260 -4.64 10.63 0.99
CA VAL A 260 -4.11 11.90 1.54
C VAL A 260 -4.77 13.13 0.92
N LYS A 261 -5.01 13.12 -0.40
CA LYS A 261 -5.65 14.21 -1.12
C LYS A 261 -7.07 14.48 -0.61
N GLU A 262 -7.82 13.42 -0.27
CA GLU A 262 -9.13 13.55 0.36
C GLU A 262 -9.07 14.15 1.77
N ILE A 263 -8.08 13.76 2.57
CA ILE A 263 -7.85 14.31 3.92
C ILE A 263 -7.59 15.81 3.82
N VAL A 264 -6.66 16.21 2.96
CA VAL A 264 -6.23 17.62 2.80
C VAL A 264 -7.37 18.49 2.26
N ARG A 265 -8.22 17.98 1.35
CA ARG A 265 -9.38 18.72 0.80
C ARG A 265 -10.52 18.94 1.80
N LYS A 266 -10.58 18.17 2.90
CA LYS A 266 -11.63 18.28 3.93
C LYS A 266 -11.33 19.36 4.99
N GLN A 267 -10.10 19.87 5.02
CA GLN A 267 -9.67 20.97 5.89
C GLN A 267 -9.93 22.33 5.24
#